data_AF-T1VY80-F1
#
_entry.id   AF-T1VY80-F1
#
_cell.length_a   1.000
_cell.length_b   1.000
_cell.length_c   1.000
_cell.angle_alpha   90.00
_cell.angle_beta   90.00
_cell.angle_gamma   90.00
#
_symmetry.space_group_name_H-M   'P 1'
#
loop_
_entity.id
_entity.type
_entity.pdbx_description
1 polymer ?
#
loop_
_entity_poly.entity_id
_entity_poly.type
_entity_poly.pdbx_seq_one_letter_code
_entity_poly.pdbx_strand_id
1 'polypeptide(L)'
;MSLDPPGYILSLQNNIRARPISWEGAVRAKTITDADLKKIKAIDKVRKEQRKQTVEGDVSTYTTLLLGNHETKSIFESTAKRTDILNYMLVLTGDLMEDVPALTESLVNHPQPYKPFIPLLKQSNNAEDPIPLLTSAVLSSLLSHGLLAHPKSTPEIDEALPKLYSYIAALSNTSDSNLQDIAVQEYSALLRTSKSRQQFWKQRKETLGPLVDVLRNATGGKDNDSTLYSGTGSASTSIRSAAESNIKIGGGVGLQLLYHILLVIWQLSFEGRLVGQGLDEELDIIPLYTQLLRVSPKEKTTRLLLGTLYNLLSYNKTTLMPAALPAKLPAILKNLKTRHLNDEDLLEDLNKLSDMMDDYTSSQTTLGEYSAEVQSGHLRWSPPHKNADFWRENALKVIETD
;
A
#
# COMPACT_ATOMS: atom_id res chain seq x y z
N MET A 1 12.71 -1.08 2.01
CA MET A 1 12.93 -0.43 0.70
C MET A 1 12.35 0.97 0.77
N SER A 2 13.13 1.99 0.45
CA SER A 2 12.58 3.33 0.21
C SER A 2 12.03 3.36 -1.22
N LEU A 3 10.78 3.76 -1.40
CA LEU A 3 10.22 4.05 -2.72
C LEU A 3 10.72 5.43 -3.17
N ASP A 4 10.90 5.61 -4.46
CA ASP A 4 11.18 6.94 -5.00
C ASP A 4 9.93 7.82 -4.84
N PRO A 5 10.08 9.08 -4.38
CA PRO A 5 8.95 9.96 -4.19
C PRO A 5 8.21 10.20 -5.52
N PRO A 6 6.86 10.30 -5.50
CA PRO A 6 6.08 10.57 -6.71
C PRO A 6 6.56 11.83 -7.45
N GLY A 7 6.70 11.75 -8.77
CA GLY A 7 7.21 12.89 -9.57
C GLY A 7 6.37 14.16 -9.41
N TYR A 8 5.05 14.01 -9.29
CA TYR A 8 4.12 15.12 -9.08
C TYR A 8 4.41 15.87 -7.77
N ILE A 9 4.50 15.16 -6.62
CA ILE A 9 4.73 15.82 -5.33
C ILE A 9 6.10 16.50 -5.30
N LEU A 10 7.12 15.89 -5.90
CA LEU A 10 8.45 16.49 -6.00
C LEU A 10 8.43 17.79 -6.81
N SER A 11 7.72 17.79 -7.94
CA SER A 11 7.56 18.99 -8.78
C SER A 11 6.84 20.12 -8.05
N LEU A 12 5.79 19.79 -7.29
CA LEU A 12 5.03 20.73 -6.47
C LEU A 12 5.90 21.34 -5.36
N GLN A 13 6.64 20.50 -4.63
CA GLN A 13 7.57 20.94 -3.59
C GLN A 13 8.65 21.86 -4.16
N ASN A 14 9.26 21.51 -5.31
CA ASN A 14 10.26 22.34 -5.97
C ASN A 14 9.70 23.71 -6.38
N ASN A 15 8.47 23.75 -6.89
CA ASN A 15 7.81 25.01 -7.21
C ASN A 15 7.61 25.88 -5.96
N ILE A 16 7.18 25.28 -4.85
CA ILE A 16 6.97 25.98 -3.58
C ILE A 16 8.30 26.50 -3.01
N ARG A 17 9.39 25.71 -3.07
CA ARG A 17 10.74 26.14 -2.63
C ARG A 17 11.22 27.39 -3.37
N ALA A 18 10.88 27.51 -4.65
CA ALA A 18 11.29 28.64 -5.50
C ALA A 18 10.51 29.93 -5.21
N ARG A 19 9.29 29.85 -4.64
CA ARG A 19 8.44 31.03 -4.41
C ARG A 19 9.06 31.96 -3.35
N PRO A 20 8.97 33.29 -3.54
CA PRO A 20 9.34 34.25 -2.50
C PRO A 20 8.28 34.29 -1.39
N ILE A 21 8.70 34.45 -0.14
CA ILE A 21 7.81 34.54 1.02
C ILE A 21 7.99 35.90 1.68
N SER A 22 6.89 36.59 1.90
CA SER A 22 6.88 37.87 2.62
C SER A 22 6.89 37.62 4.13
N TRP A 23 8.05 37.23 4.65
CA TRP A 23 8.26 36.98 6.08
C TRP A 23 8.05 38.25 6.92
N GLU A 24 8.59 39.38 6.47
CA GLU A 24 8.40 40.69 7.13
C GLU A 24 6.92 41.12 7.13
N GLY A 25 6.17 40.75 6.09
CA GLY A 25 4.72 40.94 6.05
C GLY A 25 4.01 40.09 7.10
N ALA A 26 4.48 38.86 7.34
CA ALA A 26 3.93 37.96 8.34
C ALA A 26 4.18 38.42 9.79
N VAL A 27 5.35 39.01 10.06
CA VAL A 27 5.65 39.64 11.36
C VAL A 27 4.77 40.87 11.56
N ARG A 28 4.67 41.77 10.56
CA ARG A 28 3.80 42.96 10.64
C ARG A 28 2.33 42.62 10.86
N ALA A 29 1.86 41.52 10.26
CA ALA A 29 0.52 40.99 10.46
C ALA A 29 0.33 40.24 11.80
N LYS A 30 1.38 40.13 12.63
CA LYS A 30 1.40 39.39 13.90
C LYS A 30 1.03 37.91 13.76
N THR A 31 1.23 37.33 12.58
CA THR A 31 1.06 35.89 12.31
C THR A 31 2.25 35.05 12.74
N ILE A 32 3.44 35.65 12.78
CA ILE A 32 4.67 35.03 13.31
C ILE A 32 5.38 36.05 14.21
N THR A 33 6.14 35.59 15.19
CA THR A 33 6.94 36.47 16.05
C THR A 33 8.30 36.79 15.41
N ASP A 34 8.97 37.85 15.86
CA ASP A 34 10.36 38.14 15.48
C ASP A 34 11.31 37.00 15.84
N ALA A 35 11.04 36.31 16.94
CA ALA A 35 11.81 35.13 17.36
C ALA A 35 11.63 33.97 16.39
N ASP A 36 10.40 33.70 15.93
CA ASP A 36 10.11 32.67 14.92
C ASP A 36 10.78 33.02 13.60
N LEU A 37 10.70 34.30 13.18
CA LEU A 37 11.36 34.76 11.96
C LEU A 37 12.87 34.53 12.03
N LYS A 38 13.51 34.85 13.16
CA LYS A 38 14.96 34.62 13.33
C LYS A 38 15.31 33.14 13.21
N LYS A 39 14.53 32.25 13.82
CA LYS A 39 14.73 30.79 13.72
C LYS A 39 14.56 30.28 12.30
N ILE A 40 13.51 30.73 11.61
CA ILE A 40 13.22 30.36 10.22
C ILE A 40 14.35 30.85 9.30
N LYS A 41 14.76 32.12 9.38
CA LYS A 41 15.86 32.66 8.56
C LYS A 41 17.19 31.92 8.73
N ALA A 42 17.42 31.27 9.88
CA ALA A 42 18.63 30.49 10.11
C ALA A 42 18.68 29.17 9.31
N ILE A 43 17.53 28.69 8.82
CA ILE A 43 17.39 27.44 8.05
C ILE A 43 16.78 27.65 6.65
N ASP A 44 16.19 28.82 6.41
CA ASP A 44 15.55 29.21 5.15
C ASP A 44 16.59 29.45 4.06
N LYS A 45 16.48 28.72 2.94
CA LYS A 45 17.33 28.89 1.74
C LYS A 45 18.84 28.82 2.00
N VAL A 46 19.26 28.18 3.08
CA VAL A 46 20.67 27.86 3.35
C VAL A 46 21.06 26.49 2.77
N ARG A 47 22.36 26.25 2.61
CA ARG A 47 22.91 24.97 2.13
C ARG A 47 22.48 23.82 3.06
N LYS A 48 22.24 22.63 2.50
CA LYS A 48 21.78 21.43 3.23
C LYS A 48 22.62 21.16 4.50
N GLU A 49 23.94 21.11 4.37
CA GLU A 49 24.83 20.87 5.52
C GLU A 49 24.73 21.96 6.60
N GLN A 50 24.63 23.22 6.20
CA GLN A 50 24.47 24.32 7.16
C GLN A 50 23.12 24.24 7.87
N ARG A 51 22.05 23.93 7.13
CA ARG A 51 20.70 23.73 7.70
C ARG A 51 20.71 22.63 8.75
N LYS A 52 21.32 21.50 8.40
CA LYS A 52 21.47 20.34 9.29
C LYS A 52 22.21 20.72 10.56
N GLN A 53 23.39 21.33 10.46
CA GLN A 53 24.18 21.77 11.61
C GLN A 53 23.41 22.74 12.52
N THR A 54 22.70 23.72 11.95
CA THR A 54 21.89 24.67 12.71
C THR A 54 20.80 23.97 13.51
N VAL A 55 20.10 23.00 12.91
CA VAL A 55 19.00 22.28 13.56
C VAL A 55 19.52 21.27 14.59
N GLU A 56 20.59 20.54 14.30
CA GLU A 56 21.23 19.62 15.24
C GLU A 56 21.78 20.36 16.48
N GLY A 57 22.26 21.59 16.30
CA GLY A 57 22.73 22.43 17.40
C GLY A 57 21.64 22.85 18.39
N ASP A 58 20.36 22.85 17.98
CA ASP A 58 19.24 23.23 18.86
C ASP A 58 17.91 22.56 18.44
N VAL A 59 17.88 21.23 18.57
CA VAL A 59 16.71 20.41 18.18
C VAL A 59 15.44 20.80 18.93
N SER A 60 15.54 21.16 20.21
CA SER A 60 14.39 21.53 21.03
C SER A 60 13.70 22.79 20.48
N THR A 61 14.45 23.81 20.11
CA THR A 61 13.89 25.04 19.55
C THR A 61 13.12 24.80 18.26
N TYR A 62 13.65 23.96 17.36
CA TYR A 62 12.97 23.63 16.10
C TYR A 62 11.79 22.69 16.30
N THR A 63 11.84 21.81 17.31
CA THR A 63 10.68 21.00 17.72
C THR A 63 9.54 21.90 18.19
N THR A 64 9.82 22.88 19.06
CA THR A 64 8.82 23.86 19.51
C THR A 64 8.32 24.76 18.37
N LEU A 65 9.18 25.15 17.42
CA LEU A 65 8.73 25.92 16.24
C LEU A 65 7.69 25.14 15.43
N LEU A 66 7.93 23.85 15.19
CA LEU A 66 7.09 23.01 14.34
C LEU A 66 5.84 22.47 15.04
N LEU A 67 5.93 22.13 16.34
CA LEU A 67 4.85 21.48 17.08
C LEU A 67 4.22 22.33 18.18
N GLY A 68 4.82 23.48 18.49
CA GLY A 68 4.45 24.28 19.65
C GLY A 68 4.87 23.62 20.97
N ASN A 69 4.32 24.12 22.07
CA ASN A 69 4.39 23.53 23.40
C ASN A 69 3.18 24.05 24.22
N HIS A 70 3.22 23.97 25.55
CA HIS A 70 2.13 24.47 26.41
C HIS A 70 1.92 26.00 26.36
N GLU A 71 2.95 26.76 25.98
CA GLU A 71 2.95 28.23 26.02
C GLU A 71 2.87 28.85 24.62
N THR A 72 3.47 28.20 23.63
CA THR A 72 3.59 28.70 22.25
C THR A 72 2.87 27.80 21.27
N LYS A 73 2.08 28.40 20.38
CA LYS A 73 1.48 27.71 19.24
C LYS A 73 2.56 27.26 18.26
N SER A 74 2.26 26.19 17.51
CA SER A 74 3.12 25.83 16.38
C SER A 74 3.08 26.91 15.29
N ILE A 75 4.08 26.90 14.40
CA ILE A 75 4.09 27.75 13.21
C ILE A 75 2.83 27.52 12.36
N PHE A 76 2.36 26.27 12.24
CA PHE A 76 1.19 25.90 11.45
C PHE A 76 -0.11 26.46 12.01
N GLU A 77 -0.28 26.43 13.34
CA GLU A 77 -1.42 27.03 14.01
C GLU A 77 -1.40 28.56 13.89
N SER A 78 -0.22 29.17 14.00
CA SER A 78 -0.04 30.62 13.95
C SER A 78 -0.26 31.18 12.54
N THR A 79 0.10 30.41 11.50
CA THR A 79 0.01 30.81 10.10
C THR A 79 -1.17 30.17 9.36
N ALA A 80 -2.19 29.68 10.07
CA ALA A 80 -3.34 28.97 9.47
C ALA A 80 -4.04 29.74 8.32
N LYS A 81 -3.99 31.09 8.34
CA LYS A 81 -4.59 31.96 7.30
C LYS A 81 -3.62 32.36 6.18
N ARG A 82 -2.34 31.96 6.26
CA ARG A 82 -1.27 32.32 5.31
C ARG A 82 -0.83 31.08 4.55
N THR A 83 -1.57 30.78 3.47
CA THR A 83 -1.38 29.58 2.65
C THR A 83 0.02 29.49 2.03
N ASP A 84 0.62 30.64 1.69
CA ASP A 84 2.00 30.74 1.19
C ASP A 84 3.01 30.21 2.22
N ILE A 85 2.84 30.58 3.48
CA ILE A 85 3.72 30.16 4.58
C ILE A 85 3.46 28.71 4.96
N LEU A 86 2.19 28.28 5.05
CA LEU A 86 1.84 26.89 5.35
C LEU A 86 2.48 25.92 4.35
N ASN A 87 2.30 26.18 3.06
CA ASN A 87 2.88 25.36 2.01
C ASN A 87 4.39 25.25 2.16
N TYR A 88 5.07 26.38 2.36
CA TYR A 88 6.53 26.38 2.50
C TYR A 88 6.99 25.65 3.75
N MET A 89 6.36 25.90 4.90
CA MET A 89 6.73 25.26 6.16
C MET A 89 6.47 23.75 6.14
N LEU A 90 5.44 23.28 5.44
CA LEU A 90 5.23 21.84 5.22
C LEU A 90 6.36 21.21 4.40
N VAL A 91 6.75 21.86 3.29
CA VAL A 91 7.89 21.40 2.47
C VAL A 91 9.19 21.39 3.29
N LEU A 92 9.46 22.48 4.01
CA LEU A 92 10.64 22.60 4.86
C LEU A 92 10.65 21.54 5.97
N THR A 93 9.49 21.23 6.55
CA THR A 93 9.37 20.18 7.58
C THR A 93 9.71 18.81 7.01
N GLY A 94 9.21 18.49 5.82
CA GLY A 94 9.59 17.26 5.11
C GLY A 94 11.10 17.16 4.89
N ASP A 95 11.72 18.23 4.36
CA ASP A 95 13.17 18.31 4.14
C ASP A 95 13.94 18.11 5.46
N LEU A 96 13.52 18.76 6.53
CA LEU A 96 14.17 18.68 7.84
C LEU A 96 14.07 17.28 8.45
N MET A 97 12.94 16.61 8.28
CA MET A 97 12.75 15.25 8.80
C MET A 97 13.63 14.23 8.07
N GLU A 98 13.87 14.43 6.78
CA GLU A 98 14.77 13.60 5.97
C GLU A 98 16.24 13.90 6.30
N ASP A 99 16.60 15.18 6.46
CA ASP A 99 17.98 15.61 6.62
C ASP A 99 18.52 15.47 8.06
N VAL A 100 17.63 15.53 9.07
CA VAL A 100 17.99 15.63 10.49
C VAL A 100 17.27 14.57 11.33
N PRO A 101 17.80 13.33 11.43
CA PRO A 101 17.17 12.26 12.21
C PRO A 101 16.90 12.60 13.67
N ALA A 102 17.80 13.36 14.32
CA ALA A 102 17.63 13.80 15.71
C ALA A 102 16.40 14.71 15.89
N LEU A 103 16.08 15.54 14.90
CA LEU A 103 14.85 16.32 14.91
C LEU A 103 13.63 15.42 14.76
N THR A 104 13.66 14.47 13.82
CA THR A 104 12.56 13.51 13.62
C THR A 104 12.27 12.72 14.90
N GLU A 105 13.31 12.25 15.59
CA GLU A 105 13.17 11.58 16.89
C GLU A 105 12.53 12.49 17.94
N SER A 106 12.96 13.75 18.03
CA SER A 106 12.37 14.74 18.93
C SER A 106 10.91 15.05 18.61
N LEU A 107 10.56 15.18 17.32
CA LEU A 107 9.18 15.39 16.86
C LEU A 107 8.29 14.20 17.22
N VAL A 108 8.77 12.97 17.04
CA VAL A 108 8.03 11.74 17.38
C VAL A 108 7.77 11.62 18.88
N ASN A 109 8.73 12.04 19.71
CA ASN A 109 8.63 11.97 21.17
C ASN A 109 7.93 13.17 21.80
N HIS A 110 7.50 14.15 21.00
CA HIS A 110 6.71 15.28 21.48
C HIS A 110 5.35 14.81 22.04
N PRO A 111 4.80 15.42 23.12
CA PRO A 111 3.51 14.99 23.70
C PRO A 111 2.31 15.09 22.75
N GLN A 112 2.38 15.95 21.75
CA GLN A 112 1.31 16.16 20.76
C GLN A 112 1.90 16.23 19.35
N PRO A 113 2.44 15.12 18.81
CA PRO A 113 3.28 15.16 17.61
C PRO A 113 2.48 15.40 16.31
N TYR A 114 1.20 15.00 16.31
CA TYR A 114 0.35 15.07 15.12
C TYR A 114 -0.63 16.24 15.14
N LYS A 115 -0.89 16.82 16.31
CA LYS A 115 -1.96 17.80 16.54
C LYS A 115 -1.95 19.00 15.58
N PRO A 116 -0.79 19.63 15.26
CA PRO A 116 -0.76 20.78 14.34
C PRO A 116 -1.20 20.44 12.91
N PHE A 117 -1.00 19.19 12.48
CA PHE A 117 -1.22 18.76 11.10
C PHE A 117 -2.66 18.29 10.84
N ILE A 118 -3.29 17.66 11.84
CA ILE A 118 -4.63 17.07 11.67
C ILE A 118 -5.69 18.06 11.14
N PRO A 119 -5.77 19.33 11.61
CA PRO A 119 -6.70 20.31 11.05
C PRO A 119 -6.43 20.66 9.59
N LEU A 120 -5.15 20.63 9.16
CA LEU A 120 -4.74 21.02 7.80
C LEU A 120 -5.19 19.99 6.75
N LEU A 121 -5.34 18.71 7.12
CA LEU A 121 -5.90 17.68 6.23
C LEU A 121 -7.33 18.00 5.76
N LYS A 122 -8.08 18.78 6.54
CA LYS A 122 -9.50 19.13 6.27
C LYS A 122 -9.69 20.55 5.76
N GLN A 123 -8.60 21.25 5.45
CA GLN A 123 -8.67 22.66 5.05
C GLN A 123 -9.34 22.86 3.68
N SER A 124 -9.33 21.83 2.83
CA SER A 124 -9.88 21.88 1.48
C SER A 124 -10.44 20.52 1.08
N ASN A 125 -11.53 20.52 0.30
CA ASN A 125 -12.09 19.32 -0.32
C ASN A 125 -11.53 19.07 -1.73
N ASN A 126 -10.69 19.98 -2.25
CA ASN A 126 -10.00 19.77 -3.52
C ASN A 126 -8.79 18.87 -3.29
N ALA A 127 -8.75 17.72 -3.97
CA ALA A 127 -7.66 16.75 -3.86
C ALA A 127 -6.31 17.30 -4.38
N GLU A 128 -6.33 18.29 -5.26
CA GLU A 128 -5.13 18.96 -5.78
C GLU A 128 -4.66 20.12 -4.90
N ASP A 129 -5.38 20.44 -3.81
CA ASP A 129 -4.97 21.50 -2.91
C ASP A 129 -3.61 21.15 -2.26
N PRO A 130 -2.57 21.99 -2.42
CA PRO A 130 -1.25 21.68 -1.89
C PRO A 130 -1.21 21.51 -0.38
N ILE A 131 -2.07 22.19 0.39
CA ILE A 131 -1.95 22.15 1.86
C ILE A 131 -2.31 20.76 2.41
N PRO A 132 -3.51 20.20 2.16
CA PRO A 132 -3.81 18.84 2.60
C PRO A 132 -2.84 17.80 2.05
N LEU A 133 -2.41 17.93 0.79
CA LEU A 133 -1.51 16.97 0.14
C LEU A 133 -0.09 16.96 0.73
N LEU A 134 0.47 18.15 1.02
CA LEU A 134 1.76 18.24 1.70
C LEU A 134 1.65 17.85 3.17
N THR A 135 0.50 18.13 3.80
CA THR A 135 0.21 17.71 5.16
C THR A 135 0.16 16.20 5.26
N SER A 136 -0.48 15.49 4.33
CA SER A 136 -0.53 14.03 4.33
C SER A 136 0.85 13.42 4.16
N ALA A 137 1.69 13.99 3.29
CA ALA A 137 3.07 13.54 3.10
C ALA A 137 3.91 13.68 4.38
N VAL A 138 3.88 14.86 5.02
CA VAL A 138 4.59 15.11 6.29
C VAL A 138 4.04 14.20 7.39
N LEU A 139 2.72 14.10 7.51
CA LEU A 139 2.08 13.32 8.56
C LEU A 139 2.30 11.81 8.35
N SER A 140 2.29 11.31 7.11
CA SER A 140 2.59 9.93 6.77
C SER A 140 4.03 9.57 7.15
N SER A 141 4.99 10.45 6.83
CA SER A 141 6.38 10.29 7.26
C SER A 141 6.49 10.28 8.80
N LEU A 142 5.87 11.23 9.49
CA LEU A 142 5.98 11.36 10.95
C LEU A 142 5.30 10.20 11.68
N LEU A 143 4.11 9.77 11.23
CA LEU A 143 3.43 8.59 11.75
C LEU A 143 4.20 7.30 11.44
N SER A 144 4.83 7.18 10.27
CA SER A 144 5.66 6.02 9.94
C SER A 144 6.81 5.87 10.93
N HIS A 145 7.52 6.96 11.24
CA HIS A 145 8.57 6.96 12.28
C HIS A 145 7.99 6.70 13.68
N GLY A 146 6.85 7.31 14.01
CA GLY A 146 6.17 7.10 15.29
C GLY A 146 5.72 5.65 15.53
N LEU A 147 5.18 4.99 14.50
CA LEU A 147 4.79 3.58 14.55
C LEU A 147 5.99 2.65 14.76
N LEU A 148 7.15 2.98 14.18
CA LEU A 148 8.38 2.22 14.40
C LEU A 148 8.98 2.45 15.79
N ALA A 149 8.97 3.69 16.28
CA ALA A 149 9.46 4.04 17.60
C ALA A 149 8.56 3.49 18.72
N HIS A 150 7.24 3.45 18.48
CA HIS A 150 6.23 3.00 19.44
C HIS A 150 5.36 1.87 18.85
N PRO A 151 5.88 0.62 18.70
CA PRO A 151 5.15 -0.48 18.03
C PRO A 151 3.83 -0.88 18.72
N LYS A 152 3.68 -0.57 20.01
CA LYS A 152 2.44 -0.81 20.77
C LYS A 152 1.38 0.29 20.56
N SER A 153 1.68 1.29 19.73
CA SER A 153 0.92 2.52 19.57
C SER A 153 0.95 3.43 20.80
N THR A 154 0.53 4.68 20.58
CA THR A 154 0.21 5.66 21.61
C THR A 154 -1.20 6.20 21.37
N PRO A 155 -1.86 6.85 22.36
CA PRO A 155 -3.16 7.49 22.15
C PRO A 155 -3.16 8.48 20.98
N GLU A 156 -2.07 9.20 20.78
CA GLU A 156 -1.90 10.19 19.71
C GLU A 156 -1.84 9.51 18.33
N ILE A 157 -1.15 8.36 18.22
CA ILE A 157 -1.15 7.54 16.99
C ILE A 157 -2.57 7.00 16.73
N ASP A 158 -3.23 6.47 17.78
CA ASP A 158 -4.57 5.90 17.68
C ASP A 158 -5.62 6.95 17.26
N GLU A 159 -5.41 8.22 17.60
CA GLU A 159 -6.26 9.34 17.18
C GLU A 159 -5.95 9.83 15.75
N ALA A 160 -4.66 9.92 15.39
CA ALA A 160 -4.21 10.51 14.14
C ALA A 160 -4.33 9.55 12.94
N LEU A 161 -3.98 8.28 13.14
CA LEU A 161 -3.87 7.29 12.07
C LEU A 161 -5.19 7.08 11.31
N PRO A 162 -6.37 6.93 11.96
CA PRO A 162 -7.63 6.76 11.23
C PRO A 162 -7.99 7.98 10.38
N LYS A 163 -7.67 9.19 10.87
CA LYS A 163 -7.96 10.45 10.17
C LYS A 163 -7.09 10.58 8.91
N LEU A 164 -5.81 10.21 9.02
CA LEU A 164 -4.92 10.16 7.85
C LEU A 164 -5.39 9.11 6.85
N TYR A 165 -5.75 7.90 7.28
CA TYR A 165 -6.26 6.87 6.37
C TYR A 165 -7.53 7.30 5.63
N SER A 166 -8.47 8.00 6.26
CA SER A 166 -9.64 8.53 5.55
C SER A 166 -9.28 9.59 4.51
N TYR A 167 -8.27 10.44 4.77
CA TYR A 167 -7.76 11.38 3.77
C TYR A 167 -7.11 10.64 2.59
N ILE A 168 -6.23 9.68 2.88
CA ILE A 168 -5.54 8.88 1.84
C ILE A 168 -6.57 8.05 1.04
N ALA A 169 -7.63 7.55 1.67
CA ALA A 169 -8.71 6.84 0.98
C ALA A 169 -9.41 7.73 -0.04
N ALA A 170 -9.77 8.95 0.35
CA ALA A 170 -10.32 9.93 -0.56
C ALA A 170 -9.36 10.26 -1.72
N LEU A 171 -8.06 10.40 -1.43
CA LEU A 171 -7.02 10.65 -2.43
C LEU A 171 -6.86 9.48 -3.41
N SER A 172 -6.89 8.24 -2.91
CA SER A 172 -6.80 7.01 -3.72
C SER A 172 -8.02 6.77 -4.61
N ASN A 173 -9.16 7.38 -4.27
CA ASN A 173 -10.40 7.28 -5.04
C ASN A 173 -10.53 8.38 -6.11
N THR A 174 -9.52 9.23 -6.28
CA THR A 174 -9.48 10.21 -7.38
C THR A 174 -9.23 9.52 -8.71
N SER A 175 -9.51 10.20 -9.82
CA SER A 175 -9.20 9.70 -11.17
C SER A 175 -7.77 9.98 -11.63
N ASP A 176 -7.02 10.84 -10.92
CA ASP A 176 -5.65 11.19 -11.27
C ASP A 176 -4.68 10.12 -10.77
N SER A 177 -4.02 9.44 -11.70
CA SER A 177 -3.03 8.40 -11.39
C SER A 177 -1.86 8.90 -10.54
N ASN A 178 -1.50 10.18 -10.61
CA ASN A 178 -0.43 10.75 -9.77
C ASN A 178 -0.87 10.86 -8.31
N LEU A 179 -2.11 11.30 -8.07
CA LEU A 179 -2.69 11.39 -6.73
C LEU A 179 -2.92 9.99 -6.14
N GLN A 180 -3.39 9.05 -6.96
CA GLN A 180 -3.48 7.64 -6.59
C GLN A 180 -2.11 7.07 -6.20
N ASP A 181 -1.05 7.36 -6.98
CA ASP A 181 0.30 6.89 -6.66
C ASP A 181 0.80 7.44 -5.32
N ILE A 182 0.60 8.75 -5.06
CA ILE A 182 0.92 9.37 -3.77
C ILE A 182 0.18 8.64 -2.64
N ALA A 183 -1.13 8.43 -2.78
CA ALA A 183 -1.94 7.78 -1.76
C ALA A 183 -1.42 6.36 -1.42
N VAL A 184 -1.10 5.58 -2.45
CA VAL A 184 -0.64 4.20 -2.28
C VAL A 184 0.75 4.14 -1.67
N GLN A 185 1.65 5.06 -2.04
CA GLN A 185 2.96 5.17 -1.40
C GLN A 185 2.84 5.57 0.08
N GLU A 186 1.94 6.49 0.41
CA GLU A 186 1.67 6.87 1.80
C GLU A 186 1.08 5.70 2.61
N TYR A 187 0.17 4.91 2.05
CA TYR A 187 -0.27 3.66 2.69
C TYR A 187 0.90 2.72 2.95
N SER A 188 1.75 2.50 1.95
CA SER A 188 2.91 1.62 2.09
C SER A 188 3.88 2.10 3.18
N ALA A 189 4.06 3.41 3.32
CA ALA A 189 4.87 3.98 4.40
C ALA A 189 4.27 3.70 5.79
N LEU A 190 2.94 3.65 5.92
CA LEU A 190 2.24 3.45 7.19
C LEU A 190 2.08 1.97 7.59
N LEU A 191 1.99 1.03 6.64
CA LEU A 191 1.68 -0.39 6.89
C LEU A 191 2.85 -1.24 7.45
N ARG A 192 3.76 -0.61 8.20
CA ARG A 192 4.96 -1.26 8.75
C ARG A 192 4.71 -2.07 10.03
N THR A 193 3.65 -1.79 10.77
CA THR A 193 3.36 -2.46 12.06
C THR A 193 2.03 -3.21 12.02
N SER A 194 1.85 -4.19 12.92
CA SER A 194 0.57 -4.92 13.02
C SER A 194 -0.57 -3.97 13.39
N LYS A 195 -0.34 -3.03 14.31
CA LYS A 195 -1.34 -2.03 14.71
C LYS A 195 -1.85 -1.20 13.52
N SER A 196 -0.94 -0.70 12.68
CA SER A 196 -1.33 0.11 11.53
C SER A 196 -2.08 -0.70 10.48
N ARG A 197 -1.66 -1.93 10.21
CA ARG A 197 -2.40 -2.87 9.34
C ARG A 197 -3.79 -3.21 9.86
N GLN A 198 -3.93 -3.45 11.17
CA GLN A 198 -5.23 -3.69 11.79
C GLN A 198 -6.15 -2.48 11.65
N GLN A 199 -5.64 -1.26 11.87
CA GLN A 199 -6.43 -0.04 11.70
C GLN A 199 -6.84 0.18 10.24
N PHE A 200 -5.91 -0.03 9.31
CA PHE A 200 -6.19 0.02 7.87
C PHE A 200 -7.31 -0.96 7.47
N TRP A 201 -7.26 -2.19 7.99
CA TRP A 201 -8.30 -3.20 7.78
C TRP A 201 -9.66 -2.85 8.39
N LYS A 202 -9.69 -2.17 9.55
CA LYS A 202 -10.94 -1.66 10.12
C LYS A 202 -11.65 -0.67 9.19
N GLN A 203 -10.89 0.08 8.40
CA GLN A 203 -11.40 1.04 7.40
C GLN A 203 -11.42 0.47 5.97
N ARG A 204 -11.32 -0.85 5.78
CA ARG A 204 -11.17 -1.53 4.48
C ARG A 204 -12.15 -1.11 3.39
N LYS A 205 -13.39 -0.75 3.74
CA LYS A 205 -14.40 -0.30 2.77
C LYS A 205 -13.95 0.97 2.03
N GLU A 206 -13.28 1.86 2.74
CA GLU A 206 -12.74 3.11 2.19
C GLU A 206 -11.33 2.89 1.64
N THR A 207 -10.50 2.11 2.34
CA THR A 207 -9.06 2.00 2.01
C THR A 207 -8.74 1.01 0.90
N LEU A 208 -9.43 -0.14 0.82
CA LEU A 208 -9.13 -1.19 -0.16
C LEU A 208 -9.99 -1.11 -1.43
N GLY A 209 -11.22 -0.59 -1.35
CA GLY A 209 -12.14 -0.52 -2.48
C GLY A 209 -11.51 0.07 -3.75
N PRO A 210 -11.00 1.33 -3.70
CA PRO A 210 -10.38 1.97 -4.86
C PRO A 210 -9.18 1.19 -5.41
N LEU A 211 -8.38 0.58 -4.51
CA LEU A 211 -7.19 -0.17 -4.90
C LEU A 211 -7.57 -1.45 -5.67
N VAL A 212 -8.58 -2.18 -5.19
CA VAL A 212 -9.06 -3.40 -5.83
C VAL A 212 -9.74 -3.09 -7.16
N ASP A 213 -10.44 -1.97 -7.29
CA ASP A 213 -11.04 -1.57 -8.57
C ASP A 213 -9.96 -1.29 -9.62
N VAL A 214 -8.84 -0.66 -9.24
CA VAL A 214 -7.67 -0.52 -10.13
C VAL A 214 -7.10 -1.89 -10.52
N LEU A 215 -7.00 -2.84 -9.58
CA LEU A 215 -6.55 -4.21 -9.88
C LEU A 215 -7.49 -4.95 -10.84
N ARG A 216 -8.81 -4.82 -10.67
CA ARG A 216 -9.83 -5.42 -11.57
C ARG A 216 -9.78 -4.79 -12.96
N ASN A 217 -9.49 -3.49 -13.06
CA ASN A 217 -9.27 -2.83 -14.33
C ASN A 217 -8.00 -3.36 -15.01
N ALA A 218 -6.93 -3.61 -14.23
CA ALA A 218 -5.68 -4.21 -14.73
C ALA A 218 -5.90 -5.60 -15.35
N THR A 219 -6.91 -6.35 -14.91
CA THR A 219 -7.27 -7.66 -15.47
C THR A 219 -8.25 -7.62 -16.65
N GLY A 220 -8.74 -6.43 -17.04
CA GLY A 220 -9.67 -6.26 -18.16
C GLY A 220 -11.16 -6.15 -17.78
N GLY A 221 -11.49 -5.90 -16.52
CA GLY A 221 -12.87 -5.71 -16.03
C GLY A 221 -13.57 -7.00 -15.56
N LYS A 222 -14.68 -6.84 -14.83
CA LYS A 222 -15.45 -7.91 -14.16
C LYS A 222 -16.29 -8.78 -15.12
N ASP A 223 -16.51 -8.34 -16.36
CA ASP A 223 -17.43 -8.98 -17.30
C ASP A 223 -16.67 -9.75 -18.39
N ASN A 224 -16.03 -10.85 -18.03
CA ASN A 224 -15.56 -11.78 -19.06
C ASN A 224 -15.71 -13.25 -18.64
N ASP A 225 -16.93 -13.62 -18.25
CA ASP A 225 -17.34 -15.03 -18.11
C ASP A 225 -18.05 -15.57 -19.37
N SER A 226 -18.01 -14.83 -20.48
CA SER A 226 -18.48 -15.32 -21.76
C SER A 226 -17.74 -14.66 -22.91
N THR A 227 -16.61 -15.24 -23.29
CA THR A 227 -16.27 -15.51 -24.70
C THR A 227 -14.94 -16.26 -24.73
N LEU A 228 -14.93 -17.31 -25.54
CA LEU A 228 -13.75 -18.00 -26.03
C LEU A 228 -12.62 -17.00 -26.30
N TYR A 229 -11.56 -17.05 -25.48
CA TYR A 229 -10.30 -16.39 -25.81
C TYR A 229 -9.69 -17.15 -26.98
N SER A 230 -10.19 -16.87 -28.19
CA SER A 230 -9.56 -17.25 -29.44
C SER A 230 -8.14 -16.70 -29.39
N GLY A 231 -7.16 -17.60 -29.41
CA GLY A 231 -5.76 -17.27 -29.44
C GLY A 231 -5.37 -16.59 -30.74
N THR A 232 -5.64 -15.29 -30.87
CA THR A 232 -5.12 -14.39 -31.91
C THR A 232 -5.56 -12.98 -31.52
N GLY A 233 -4.74 -12.23 -30.77
CA GLY A 233 -5.13 -10.85 -30.45
C GLY A 233 -4.48 -10.17 -29.24
N SER A 234 -3.43 -10.72 -28.63
CA SER A 234 -2.49 -9.86 -27.90
C SER A 234 -1.31 -9.63 -28.81
N ALA A 235 -1.31 -8.46 -29.46
CA ALA A 235 -0.11 -7.94 -30.08
C ALA A 235 0.99 -8.00 -29.00
N SER A 236 1.90 -8.94 -29.17
CA SER A 236 3.20 -8.96 -28.52
C SER A 236 3.95 -7.70 -28.96
N THR A 237 3.59 -6.56 -28.40
CA THR A 237 4.41 -5.36 -28.50
C THR A 237 5.64 -5.69 -27.68
N SER A 238 6.77 -5.92 -28.34
CA SER A 238 8.05 -6.21 -27.73
C SER A 238 8.33 -5.22 -26.57
N ILE A 239 8.17 -5.71 -25.34
CA ILE A 239 8.34 -4.98 -24.06
C ILE A 239 9.84 -4.69 -23.77
N ARG A 240 10.73 -4.88 -24.74
CA ARG A 240 12.19 -4.87 -24.52
C ARG A 240 12.80 -3.46 -24.46
N SER A 241 12.04 -2.38 -24.73
CA SER A 241 12.63 -1.04 -24.81
C SER A 241 11.75 0.13 -24.33
N ALA A 242 10.58 -0.12 -23.73
CA ALA A 242 9.78 0.95 -23.13
C ALA A 242 10.31 1.29 -21.73
N ALA A 243 10.53 2.58 -21.45
CA ALA A 243 10.76 3.04 -20.08
C ALA A 243 9.63 2.51 -19.17
N GLU A 244 9.95 2.03 -17.97
CA GLU A 244 8.99 1.35 -17.09
C GLU A 244 7.75 2.20 -16.79
N SER A 245 7.89 3.53 -16.81
CA SER A 245 6.82 4.51 -16.64
C SER A 245 5.74 4.46 -17.73
N ASN A 246 6.07 3.93 -18.93
CA ASN A 246 5.16 3.88 -20.07
C ASN A 246 4.48 2.52 -20.26
N ILE A 247 4.81 1.53 -19.42
CA ILE A 247 4.18 0.21 -19.49
C ILE A 247 2.80 0.30 -18.86
N LYS A 248 1.77 0.23 -19.72
CA LYS A 248 0.37 0.11 -19.30
C LYS A 248 -0.10 -1.33 -19.43
N ILE A 249 -0.87 -1.80 -18.47
CA ILE A 249 -1.47 -3.14 -18.44
C ILE A 249 -2.97 -2.97 -18.79
N GLY A 250 -3.74 -4.06 -18.82
CA GLY A 250 -5.19 -4.04 -19.09
C GLY A 250 -5.92 -2.86 -18.43
N GLY A 251 -6.92 -2.32 -19.10
CA GLY A 251 -7.65 -1.14 -18.61
C GLY A 251 -6.84 0.16 -18.52
N GLY A 252 -5.58 0.19 -19.01
CA GLY A 252 -4.75 1.41 -19.06
C GLY A 252 -3.99 1.72 -17.76
N VAL A 253 -3.96 0.78 -16.80
CA VAL A 253 -3.28 0.95 -15.51
C VAL A 253 -1.76 0.98 -15.69
N GLY A 254 -1.10 2.01 -15.16
CA GLY A 254 0.36 2.13 -15.20
C GLY A 254 1.06 1.10 -14.31
N LEU A 255 2.17 0.53 -14.80
CA LEU A 255 2.94 -0.51 -14.10
C LEU A 255 3.42 -0.10 -12.70
N GLN A 256 3.81 1.16 -12.53
CA GLN A 256 4.28 1.70 -11.25
C GLN A 256 3.16 1.72 -10.20
N LEU A 257 2.00 2.29 -10.57
CA LEU A 257 0.81 2.28 -9.71
C LEU A 257 0.39 0.85 -9.36
N LEU A 258 0.35 -0.06 -10.34
CA LEU A 258 0.06 -1.48 -10.08
C LEU A 258 1.02 -2.05 -9.04
N TYR A 259 2.33 -1.86 -9.22
CA TYR A 259 3.33 -2.36 -8.28
C TYR A 259 3.12 -1.82 -6.86
N HIS A 260 2.86 -0.52 -6.70
CA HIS A 260 2.62 0.07 -5.38
C HIS A 260 1.34 -0.48 -4.74
N ILE A 261 0.27 -0.71 -5.52
CA ILE A 261 -0.98 -1.29 -4.99
C ILE A 261 -0.74 -2.72 -4.52
N LEU A 262 -0.04 -3.52 -5.32
CA LEU A 262 0.35 -4.87 -4.93
C LEU A 262 1.22 -4.86 -3.67
N LEU A 263 2.09 -3.87 -3.50
CA LEU A 263 2.93 -3.73 -2.31
C LEU A 263 2.09 -3.46 -1.05
N VAL A 264 1.08 -2.58 -1.14
CA VAL A 264 0.15 -2.28 -0.03
C VAL A 264 -0.59 -3.54 0.41
N ILE A 265 -1.12 -4.32 -0.53
CA ILE A 265 -1.87 -5.54 -0.20
C ILE A 265 -0.92 -6.64 0.28
N TRP A 266 0.29 -6.74 -0.28
CA TRP A 266 1.33 -7.64 0.23
C TRP A 266 1.70 -7.31 1.67
N GLN A 267 1.90 -6.04 2.03
CA GLN A 267 2.14 -5.63 3.41
C GLN A 267 0.95 -6.00 4.32
N LEU A 268 -0.28 -5.81 3.86
CA LEU A 268 -1.48 -6.20 4.60
C LEU A 268 -1.55 -7.72 4.83
N SER A 269 -1.10 -8.53 3.86
CA SER A 269 -1.15 -9.99 3.91
C SER A 269 -0.34 -10.62 5.06
N PHE A 270 0.59 -9.87 5.67
CA PHE A 270 1.28 -10.31 6.88
C PHE A 270 0.33 -10.46 8.08
N GLU A 271 -0.81 -9.78 8.09
CA GLU A 271 -1.91 -10.02 9.04
C GLU A 271 -2.92 -11.05 8.48
N GLY A 272 -2.46 -12.02 7.69
CA GLY A 272 -3.32 -12.92 6.91
C GLY A 272 -4.39 -13.64 7.73
N ARG A 273 -4.12 -13.98 8.99
CA ARG A 273 -5.13 -14.57 9.90
C ARG A 273 -6.32 -13.66 10.17
N LEU A 274 -6.10 -12.33 10.19
CA LEU A 274 -7.14 -11.34 10.44
C LEU A 274 -7.88 -10.96 9.15
N VAL A 275 -7.12 -10.82 8.05
CA VAL A 275 -7.63 -10.20 6.82
C VAL A 275 -8.07 -11.22 5.78
N GLY A 276 -7.53 -12.44 5.80
CA GLY A 276 -7.62 -13.39 4.70
C GLY A 276 -9.05 -13.76 4.32
N GLN A 277 -9.87 -14.14 5.29
CA GLN A 277 -11.27 -14.50 5.04
C GLN A 277 -12.06 -13.32 4.46
N GLY A 278 -11.97 -12.13 5.07
CA GLY A 278 -12.71 -10.97 4.57
C GLY A 278 -12.19 -10.45 3.23
N LEU A 279 -10.90 -10.62 2.91
CA LEU A 279 -10.36 -10.26 1.60
C LEU A 279 -10.94 -11.15 0.50
N ASP A 280 -11.14 -12.43 0.76
CA ASP A 280 -11.75 -13.34 -0.20
C ASP A 280 -13.26 -13.10 -0.32
N GLU A 281 -13.97 -13.07 0.81
CA GLU A 281 -15.44 -12.89 0.84
C GLU A 281 -15.92 -11.54 0.29
N GLU A 282 -15.19 -10.44 0.55
CA GLU A 282 -15.62 -9.10 0.14
C GLU A 282 -15.04 -8.68 -1.23
N LEU A 283 -13.87 -9.20 -1.62
CA LEU A 283 -13.10 -8.66 -2.75
C LEU A 283 -12.72 -9.69 -3.82
N ASP A 284 -13.00 -10.98 -3.61
CA ASP A 284 -12.58 -12.10 -4.47
C ASP A 284 -11.06 -12.11 -4.69
N ILE A 285 -10.29 -11.90 -3.61
CA ILE A 285 -8.84 -11.66 -3.72
C ILE A 285 -8.11 -12.85 -4.36
N ILE A 286 -8.50 -14.10 -4.08
CA ILE A 286 -7.82 -15.30 -4.60
C ILE A 286 -8.01 -15.43 -6.12
N PRO A 287 -9.24 -15.40 -6.67
CA PRO A 287 -9.46 -15.33 -8.12
C PRO A 287 -8.75 -14.14 -8.79
N LEU A 288 -8.86 -12.94 -8.20
CA LEU A 288 -8.28 -11.72 -8.75
C LEU A 288 -6.75 -11.83 -8.88
N TYR A 289 -6.06 -12.26 -7.81
CA TYR A 289 -4.61 -12.42 -7.82
C TYR A 289 -4.16 -13.53 -8.77
N THR A 290 -4.95 -14.60 -8.90
CA THR A 290 -4.67 -15.68 -9.87
C THR A 290 -4.76 -15.17 -11.32
N GLN A 291 -5.72 -14.30 -11.61
CA GLN A 291 -5.82 -13.65 -12.93
C GLN A 291 -4.68 -12.66 -13.17
N LEU A 292 -4.31 -11.86 -12.16
CA LEU A 292 -3.16 -10.95 -12.24
C LEU A 292 -1.84 -11.69 -12.50
N LEU A 293 -1.62 -12.86 -11.87
CA LEU A 293 -0.43 -13.69 -12.12
C LEU A 293 -0.31 -14.10 -13.59
N ARG A 294 -1.44 -14.39 -14.25
CA ARG A 294 -1.48 -14.75 -15.67
C ARG A 294 -0.99 -13.62 -16.57
N VAL A 295 -1.34 -12.38 -16.23
CA VAL A 295 -1.05 -11.19 -17.05
C VAL A 295 0.12 -10.34 -16.52
N SER A 296 0.77 -10.79 -15.45
CA SER A 296 1.85 -10.05 -14.78
C SER A 296 3.03 -9.81 -15.72
N PRO A 297 3.40 -8.54 -15.99
CA PRO A 297 4.37 -8.20 -17.02
C PRO A 297 5.83 -8.32 -16.58
N LYS A 298 6.10 -8.32 -15.26
CA LYS A 298 7.45 -8.22 -14.69
C LYS A 298 7.64 -9.17 -13.51
N GLU A 299 8.88 -9.55 -13.23
CA GLU A 299 9.21 -10.38 -12.06
C GLU A 299 8.85 -9.67 -10.75
N LYS A 300 9.10 -8.36 -10.62
CA LYS A 300 8.78 -7.59 -9.40
C LYS A 300 7.29 -7.63 -9.01
N THR A 301 6.38 -7.53 -9.99
CA THR A 301 4.94 -7.64 -9.74
C THR A 301 4.53 -9.07 -9.45
N THR A 302 5.13 -10.03 -10.16
CA THR A 302 4.89 -11.46 -9.94
C THR A 302 5.32 -11.91 -8.54
N ARG A 303 6.45 -11.40 -8.03
CA ARG A 303 6.94 -11.65 -6.66
C ARG A 303 5.91 -11.22 -5.62
N LEU A 304 5.37 -9.99 -5.73
CA LEU A 304 4.36 -9.51 -4.79
C LEU A 304 3.06 -10.31 -4.85
N LEU A 305 2.62 -10.69 -6.06
CA LEU A 305 1.42 -11.52 -6.23
C LEU A 305 1.58 -12.90 -5.58
N LEU A 306 2.72 -13.57 -5.82
CA LEU A 306 3.02 -14.88 -5.22
C LEU A 306 3.16 -14.78 -3.71
N GLY A 307 3.97 -13.84 -3.20
CA GLY A 307 4.14 -13.66 -1.76
C GLY A 307 2.83 -13.32 -1.04
N THR A 308 1.95 -12.55 -1.67
CA THR A 308 0.62 -12.25 -1.11
C THR A 308 -0.25 -13.50 -1.03
N LEU A 309 -0.35 -14.27 -2.13
CA LEU A 309 -1.11 -15.52 -2.14
C LEU A 309 -0.54 -16.52 -1.12
N TYR A 310 0.78 -16.64 -1.04
CA TYR A 310 1.45 -17.51 -0.09
C TYR A 310 1.11 -17.14 1.35
N ASN A 311 1.21 -15.85 1.71
CA ASN A 311 0.85 -15.37 3.03
C ASN A 311 -0.62 -15.67 3.35
N LEU A 312 -1.56 -15.33 2.47
CA LEU A 312 -2.99 -15.54 2.72
C LEU A 312 -3.35 -17.03 2.87
N LEU A 313 -2.87 -17.89 1.95
CA LEU A 313 -3.17 -19.32 1.95
C LEU A 313 -2.48 -20.05 3.10
N SER A 314 -1.22 -19.72 3.43
CA SER A 314 -0.49 -20.35 4.53
C SER A 314 -1.15 -20.11 5.88
N TYR A 315 -1.72 -18.92 6.11
CA TYR A 315 -2.44 -18.60 7.35
C TYR A 315 -3.87 -19.15 7.41
N ASN A 316 -4.51 -19.40 6.26
CA ASN A 316 -5.93 -19.71 6.17
C ASN A 316 -6.20 -20.93 5.28
N LYS A 317 -5.41 -22.00 5.43
CA LYS A 317 -5.47 -23.18 4.56
C LYS A 317 -6.89 -23.74 4.41
N THR A 318 -7.60 -23.92 5.53
CA THR A 318 -8.93 -24.54 5.52
C THR A 318 -10.00 -23.69 4.84
N THR A 319 -9.91 -22.36 4.92
CA THR A 319 -10.96 -21.46 4.41
C THR A 319 -10.67 -20.96 3.00
N LEU A 320 -9.41 -20.71 2.64
CA LEU A 320 -9.05 -20.07 1.36
C LEU A 320 -8.56 -21.05 0.28
N MET A 321 -8.03 -22.22 0.63
CA MET A 321 -7.60 -23.22 -0.37
C MET A 321 -8.75 -23.70 -1.27
N PRO A 322 -10.01 -23.86 -0.79
CA PRO A 322 -11.14 -24.18 -1.66
C PRO A 322 -11.37 -23.17 -2.80
N ALA A 323 -11.04 -21.88 -2.60
CA ALA A 323 -11.17 -20.85 -3.63
C ALA A 323 -10.05 -20.90 -4.69
N ALA A 324 -8.87 -21.45 -4.34
CA ALA A 324 -7.71 -21.49 -5.23
C ALA A 324 -7.84 -22.49 -6.39
N LEU A 325 -8.53 -23.63 -6.19
CA LEU A 325 -8.73 -24.65 -7.22
C LEU A 325 -9.63 -24.16 -8.37
N PRO A 326 -10.84 -23.62 -8.13
CA PRO A 326 -11.68 -23.06 -9.20
C PRO A 326 -11.01 -21.90 -9.94
N ALA A 327 -10.20 -21.10 -9.24
CA ALA A 327 -9.42 -20.01 -9.84
C ALA A 327 -8.32 -20.50 -10.81
N LYS A 328 -8.06 -21.81 -10.87
CA LYS A 328 -7.02 -22.46 -11.68
C LYS A 328 -5.60 -22.08 -11.26
N LEU A 329 -5.38 -21.78 -9.98
CA LEU A 329 -4.05 -21.41 -9.45
C LEU A 329 -2.98 -22.47 -9.75
N PRO A 330 -3.18 -23.78 -9.56
CA PRO A 330 -2.15 -24.79 -9.84
C PRO A 330 -1.64 -24.76 -11.28
N ALA A 331 -2.53 -24.57 -12.25
CA ALA A 331 -2.17 -24.48 -13.66
C ALA A 331 -1.32 -23.24 -13.95
N ILE A 332 -1.62 -22.11 -13.29
CA ILE A 332 -0.83 -20.88 -13.42
C ILE A 332 0.56 -21.06 -12.80
N LEU A 333 0.66 -21.66 -11.61
CA LEU A 333 1.96 -21.94 -10.97
C LEU A 333 2.83 -22.87 -11.84
N LYS A 334 2.24 -23.93 -12.41
CA LYS A 334 2.93 -24.82 -13.36
C LYS A 334 3.45 -24.07 -14.58
N ASN A 335 2.64 -23.18 -15.17
CA ASN A 335 3.07 -22.35 -16.29
C ASN A 335 4.21 -21.40 -15.90
N LEU A 336 4.15 -20.79 -14.71
CA LEU A 336 5.22 -19.92 -14.20
C LEU A 336 6.54 -20.68 -14.03
N LYS A 337 6.52 -21.93 -13.55
CA LYS A 337 7.72 -22.79 -13.45
C LYS A 337 8.41 -23.07 -14.80
N THR A 338 7.69 -22.98 -15.92
CA THR A 338 8.29 -23.14 -17.26
C THR A 338 9.01 -21.88 -17.76
N ARG A 339 8.77 -20.73 -17.13
CA ARG A 339 9.39 -19.46 -17.52
C ARG A 339 10.78 -19.37 -16.91
N HIS A 340 11.71 -18.75 -17.64
CA HIS A 340 13.01 -18.38 -17.10
C HIS A 340 12.85 -17.16 -16.18
N LEU A 341 12.91 -17.38 -14.87
CA LEU A 341 12.80 -16.37 -13.82
C LEU A 341 14.12 -16.35 -13.04
N ASN A 342 14.62 -15.16 -12.70
CA ASN A 342 15.92 -15.01 -12.04
C ASN A 342 15.81 -14.66 -10.56
N ASP A 343 14.65 -14.13 -10.14
CA ASP A 343 14.43 -13.68 -8.78
C ASP A 343 14.29 -14.85 -7.78
N GLU A 344 15.20 -14.92 -6.82
CA GLU A 344 15.27 -16.02 -5.84
C GLU A 344 14.04 -16.06 -4.91
N ASP A 345 13.63 -14.91 -4.37
CA ASP A 345 12.45 -14.80 -3.49
C ASP A 345 11.17 -15.25 -4.22
N LEU A 346 11.01 -14.83 -5.48
CA LEU A 346 9.89 -15.24 -6.34
C LEU A 346 9.89 -16.76 -6.54
N LEU A 347 11.03 -17.35 -6.88
CA LEU A 347 11.17 -18.79 -7.09
C LEU A 347 10.87 -19.58 -5.81
N GLU A 348 11.31 -19.07 -4.66
CA GLU A 348 11.01 -19.67 -3.36
C GLU A 348 9.50 -19.68 -3.08
N ASP A 349 8.82 -18.53 -3.21
CA ASP A 349 7.36 -18.43 -3.02
C ASP A 349 6.58 -19.28 -4.04
N LEU A 350 7.05 -19.35 -5.30
CA LEU A 350 6.46 -20.18 -6.34
C LEU A 350 6.51 -21.66 -5.97
N ASN A 351 7.65 -22.13 -5.46
CA ASN A 351 7.81 -23.52 -5.03
C ASN A 351 6.93 -23.82 -3.82
N LYS A 352 7.00 -23.00 -2.77
CA LYS A 352 6.16 -23.16 -1.56
C LYS A 352 4.67 -23.20 -1.87
N LEU A 353 4.20 -22.32 -2.75
CA LEU A 353 2.81 -22.31 -3.19
C LEU A 353 2.44 -23.55 -4.00
N SER A 354 3.33 -24.01 -4.88
CA SER A 354 3.08 -25.22 -5.67
C SER A 354 2.95 -26.44 -4.76
N ASP A 355 3.88 -26.61 -3.82
CA ASP A 355 3.89 -27.73 -2.88
C ASP A 355 2.62 -27.69 -2.02
N MET A 356 2.22 -26.51 -1.53
CA MET A 356 0.99 -26.35 -0.75
C MET A 356 -0.28 -26.73 -1.55
N MET A 357 -0.33 -26.37 -2.84
CA MET A 357 -1.44 -26.72 -3.72
C MET A 357 -1.45 -28.22 -4.05
N ASP A 358 -0.29 -28.84 -4.24
CA ASP A 358 -0.16 -30.27 -4.52
C ASP A 358 -0.54 -31.10 -3.29
N ASP A 359 -0.09 -30.71 -2.10
CA ASP A 359 -0.48 -31.32 -0.82
C ASP A 359 -1.99 -31.24 -0.60
N TYR A 360 -2.59 -30.07 -0.82
CA TYR A 360 -4.03 -29.89 -0.67
C TYR A 360 -4.80 -30.72 -1.69
N THR A 361 -4.41 -30.70 -2.96
CA THR A 361 -5.07 -31.51 -4.00
C THR A 361 -4.98 -33.00 -3.70
N SER A 362 -3.84 -33.47 -3.18
CA SER A 362 -3.65 -34.85 -2.75
C SER A 362 -4.56 -35.20 -1.57
N SER A 363 -4.66 -34.31 -0.57
CA SER A 363 -5.59 -34.49 0.55
C SER A 363 -7.05 -34.54 0.10
N GLN A 364 -7.39 -33.78 -0.95
CA GLN A 364 -8.74 -33.72 -1.49
C GLN A 364 -9.08 -34.88 -2.43
N THR A 365 -8.11 -35.73 -2.78
CA THR A 365 -8.29 -36.90 -3.68
C THR A 365 -8.35 -38.20 -2.87
N THR A 366 -9.05 -38.18 -1.75
CA THR A 366 -9.20 -39.36 -0.88
C THR A 366 -10.55 -40.04 -1.07
N LEU A 367 -10.56 -41.37 -0.87
CA LEU A 367 -11.79 -42.16 -0.97
C LEU A 367 -12.84 -41.70 0.04
N GLY A 368 -12.43 -41.30 1.25
CA GLY A 368 -13.33 -40.81 2.29
C GLY A 368 -14.05 -39.51 1.90
N GLU A 369 -13.35 -38.56 1.28
CA GLU A 369 -13.98 -37.34 0.79
C GLU A 369 -14.91 -37.59 -0.38
N TYR A 370 -14.51 -38.46 -1.33
CA TYR A 370 -15.39 -38.92 -2.40
C TYR A 370 -16.66 -39.57 -1.84
N SER A 371 -16.52 -40.51 -0.90
CA SER A 371 -17.67 -41.19 -0.27
C SER A 371 -18.56 -40.22 0.48
N ALA A 372 -18.00 -39.24 1.21
CA ALA A 372 -18.77 -38.21 1.90
C ALA A 372 -19.55 -37.32 0.91
N GLU A 373 -18.93 -36.95 -0.22
CA GLU A 373 -19.59 -36.17 -1.27
C GLU A 373 -20.75 -36.94 -1.91
N VAL A 374 -20.54 -38.23 -2.24
CA VAL A 374 -21.59 -39.12 -2.77
C VAL A 374 -22.73 -39.29 -1.76
N GLN A 375 -22.42 -39.60 -0.50
CA GLN A 375 -23.41 -39.78 0.57
C GLN A 375 -24.20 -38.49 0.87
N SER A 376 -23.58 -37.32 0.69
CA SER A 376 -24.25 -36.04 0.87
C SER A 376 -25.30 -35.73 -0.22
N GLY A 377 -25.26 -36.43 -1.35
CA GLY A 377 -26.12 -36.18 -2.51
C GLY A 377 -25.81 -34.90 -3.30
N HIS A 378 -24.80 -34.13 -2.90
CA HIS A 378 -24.43 -32.85 -3.51
C HIS A 378 -23.10 -32.95 -4.28
N LEU A 379 -23.10 -33.72 -5.37
CA LEU A 379 -21.92 -33.95 -6.20
C LEU A 379 -21.44 -32.67 -6.91
N ARG A 380 -20.13 -32.43 -6.87
CA ARG A 380 -19.44 -31.41 -7.65
C ARG A 380 -18.32 -32.06 -8.45
N TRP A 381 -17.83 -31.37 -9.48
CA TRP A 381 -16.64 -31.80 -10.23
C TRP A 381 -15.33 -31.54 -9.46
N SER A 382 -15.26 -32.09 -8.24
CA SER A 382 -14.16 -32.02 -7.29
C SER A 382 -12.95 -32.88 -7.74
N PRO A 383 -11.76 -32.72 -7.14
CA PRO A 383 -10.54 -33.44 -7.56
C PRO A 383 -10.65 -34.96 -7.71
N PRO A 384 -11.33 -35.73 -6.81
CA PRO A 384 -11.51 -37.18 -6.95
C PRO A 384 -12.14 -37.58 -8.30
N HIS A 385 -13.17 -36.86 -8.75
CA HIS A 385 -13.90 -37.22 -9.98
C HIS A 385 -13.05 -37.07 -11.26
N LYS A 386 -12.01 -36.23 -11.22
CA LYS A 386 -11.16 -35.93 -12.39
C LYS A 386 -9.80 -36.64 -12.37
N ASN A 387 -9.41 -37.23 -11.24
CA ASN A 387 -8.11 -37.84 -11.08
C ASN A 387 -8.13 -39.31 -11.55
N ALA A 388 -7.41 -39.60 -12.64
CA ALA A 388 -7.35 -40.96 -13.19
C ALA A 388 -6.63 -41.96 -12.27
N ASP A 389 -5.62 -41.51 -11.52
CA ASP A 389 -4.89 -42.37 -10.59
C ASP A 389 -5.76 -42.69 -9.36
N PHE A 390 -6.55 -41.73 -8.88
CA PHE A 390 -7.56 -41.97 -7.85
C PHE A 390 -8.51 -43.11 -8.22
N TRP A 391 -9.07 -43.07 -9.44
CA TRP A 391 -9.97 -44.12 -9.92
C TRP A 391 -9.24 -45.46 -10.13
N ARG A 392 -8.00 -45.42 -10.62
CA ARG A 392 -7.19 -46.65 -10.78
C ARG A 392 -6.99 -47.37 -9.45
N GLU A 393 -6.81 -46.64 -8.36
CA GLU A 393 -6.54 -47.20 -7.04
C GLU A 393 -7.80 -47.54 -6.23
N ASN A 394 -8.90 -46.81 -6.45
CA ASN A 394 -10.07 -46.87 -5.56
C ASN A 394 -11.35 -47.39 -6.24
N ALA A 395 -11.40 -47.56 -7.57
CA ALA A 395 -12.61 -48.02 -8.26
C ALA A 395 -13.15 -49.36 -7.72
N LEU A 396 -12.26 -50.34 -7.46
CA LEU A 396 -12.66 -51.63 -6.89
C LEU A 396 -13.28 -51.48 -5.50
N LYS A 397 -12.67 -50.65 -4.63
CA LYS A 397 -13.18 -50.40 -3.29
C LYS A 397 -14.56 -49.75 -3.30
N VAL A 398 -14.79 -48.80 -4.22
CA VAL A 398 -16.11 -48.18 -4.40
C VAL A 398 -17.16 -49.23 -4.76
N ILE A 399 -16.85 -50.13 -5.69
CA ILE A 399 -17.75 -51.23 -6.11
C ILE A 399 -18.02 -52.22 -4.96
N GLU A 400 -17.03 -52.49 -4.11
CA GLU A 400 -17.15 -53.43 -2.99
C GLU A 400 -17.91 -52.85 -1.77
N THR A 401 -18.11 -51.53 -1.70
CA THR A 401 -18.74 -50.85 -0.57
C THR A 401 -20.19 -50.42 -0.85
N ASP A 402 -20.66 -50.55 -2.10
CA ASP A 402 -22.09 -50.53 -2.48
C ASP A 402 -22.71 -51.93 -2.32
#